data_AF-A0A358DEN9-F1
#
_entry.id   AF-A0A358DEN9-F1
#
_cell.length_a   1.000
_cell.length_b   1.000
_cell.length_c   1.000
_cell.angle_alpha   90.00
_cell.angle_beta   90.00
_cell.angle_gamma   90.00
#
_symmetry.space_group_name_H-M   'P 1'
#
loop_
_entity.id
_entity.type
_entity.pdbx_description
1 polymer ?
#
loop_
_entity_poly.entity_id
_entity_poly.type
_entity_poly.pdbx_seq_one_letter_code
_entity_poly.pdbx_strand_id
1 'polypeptide(L)'
;MITKDEVLKIGKLQKPYGIKGEISLVFDKPVYAGIDTEFYFLDIDRIFVPFLIEEITFITDTGARVKFEDVNDETEAARFANLYVFLLRKQVPENLDEENPDWDFFIGYRVIDQ
;
A
#
# COMPACT_ATOMS: atom_id res chain seq x y z
N MET A 1 -3.33 -9.05 18.81
CA MET A 1 -2.75 -7.71 18.55
C MET A 1 -1.74 -7.91 17.45
N ILE A 2 -1.83 -7.15 16.36
CA ILE A 2 -0.86 -7.21 15.27
C ILE A 2 0.42 -6.52 15.74
N THR A 3 1.56 -7.19 15.63
CA THR A 3 2.85 -6.58 15.95
C THR A 3 3.48 -5.93 14.73
N LYS A 4 4.44 -5.04 14.97
CA LYS A 4 5.17 -4.34 13.91
C LYS A 4 5.93 -5.31 12.98
N ASP A 5 6.33 -6.47 13.48
CA ASP A 5 7.04 -7.49 12.71
C ASP A 5 6.13 -8.24 11.72
N GLU A 6 4.82 -8.28 12.00
CA GLU A 6 3.82 -8.94 11.15
C GLU A 6 3.37 -8.08 9.96
N VAL A 7 3.72 -6.79 9.97
CA VAL A 7 3.32 -5.83 8.93
C VAL A 7 4.52 -5.24 8.20
N LEU A 8 4.29 -4.84 6.95
CA LEU A 8 5.26 -4.17 6.11
C LEU A 8 4.72 -2.80 5.69
N LYS A 9 5.53 -1.75 5.83
CA LYS A 9 5.19 -0.42 5.30
C LYS A 9 5.25 -0.47 3.78
N ILE A 10 4.13 -0.13 3.14
CA ILE A 10 4.02 -0.14 1.68
C ILE A 10 3.89 1.26 1.07
N GLY A 11 3.57 2.27 1.87
CA GLY A 11 3.33 3.61 1.33
C GLY A 11 2.79 4.58 2.36
N LYS A 12 2.16 5.64 1.85
CA LYS A 12 1.61 6.74 2.65
C LYS A 12 0.38 7.36 1.98
N LEU A 13 -0.63 7.68 2.80
CA LEU A 13 -1.76 8.49 2.39
C LEU A 13 -1.36 9.96 2.24
N GLN A 14 -1.88 10.62 1.20
CA GLN A 14 -1.62 12.01 0.88
C GLN A 14 -2.87 12.85 1.18
N LYS A 15 -3.34 13.62 0.20
CA LYS A 15 -4.53 14.46 0.31
C LYS A 15 -5.81 13.68 -0.04
N PRO A 16 -6.96 14.05 0.55
CA PRO A 16 -8.25 13.56 0.09
C PRO A 16 -8.49 13.94 -1.36
N TYR A 17 -9.38 13.19 -2.01
CA TYR A 17 -9.77 13.39 -3.38
C TYR A 17 -11.29 13.35 -3.51
N GLY A 18 -11.88 14.41 -4.07
CA GLY A 18 -13.33 14.50 -4.24
C GLY A 18 -14.09 14.57 -2.91
N ILE A 19 -15.41 14.40 -3.00
CA ILE A 19 -16.35 14.57 -1.87
C ILE A 19 -16.83 13.25 -1.26
N LYS A 20 -16.46 12.11 -1.85
CA LYS A 20 -16.92 10.77 -1.43
C LYS A 20 -16.00 10.10 -0.42
N GLY A 21 -14.97 10.80 0.08
CA GLY A 21 -14.00 10.23 1.01
C GLY A 21 -12.91 9.38 0.37
N GLU A 22 -12.70 9.47 -0.96
CA GLU A 22 -11.49 8.92 -1.58
C GLU A 22 -10.25 9.64 -1.07
N ILE A 23 -9.14 8.93 -0.95
CA ILE A 23 -7.85 9.49 -0.55
C ILE A 23 -6.73 8.98 -1.44
N SER A 24 -5.76 9.85 -1.74
CA SER A 24 -4.60 9.45 -2.55
C SER A 24 -3.64 8.61 -1.72
N LEU A 25 -3.24 7.47 -2.26
CA LEU A 25 -2.21 6.58 -1.74
C LEU A 25 -1.00 6.62 -2.67
N VAL A 26 0.19 6.80 -2.11
CA VAL A 26 1.46 6.64 -2.82
C VAL A 26 2.21 5.47 -2.22
N PHE A 27 2.44 4.45 -3.05
CA PHE A 27 3.25 3.28 -2.74
C PHE A 27 4.74 3.62 -2.79
N ASP A 28 5.52 3.07 -1.86
CA ASP A 28 6.97 3.25 -1.81
C ASP A 28 7.70 2.55 -2.97
N LYS A 29 7.13 1.44 -3.47
CA LYS A 29 7.63 0.66 -4.62
C LYS A 29 6.45 0.29 -5.54
N PRO A 30 6.62 0.29 -6.88
CA PRO A 30 5.56 -0.09 -7.80
C PRO A 30 4.98 -1.48 -7.55
N VAL A 31 5.80 -2.40 -7.06
CA VAL A 31 5.37 -3.79 -6.85
C VAL A 31 4.28 -3.92 -5.79
N TYR A 32 4.21 -3.01 -4.83
CA TYR A 32 3.16 -3.03 -3.81
C TYR A 32 1.78 -2.68 -4.39
N ALA A 33 1.73 -1.90 -5.47
CA ALA A 33 0.48 -1.59 -6.17
C ALA A 33 -0.13 -2.83 -6.86
N GLY A 34 0.69 -3.85 -7.15
CA GLY A 34 0.25 -5.10 -7.77
C GLY A 34 -0.25 -6.18 -6.80
N ILE A 35 -0.21 -5.92 -5.49
CA ILE A 35 -0.67 -6.87 -4.47
C ILE A 35 -2.18 -6.70 -4.27
N ASP A 36 -2.94 -7.75 -4.59
CA ASP A 36 -4.38 -7.79 -4.34
C ASP A 36 -4.67 -7.99 -2.85
N THR A 37 -5.52 -7.14 -2.28
CA THR A 37 -5.82 -7.11 -0.84
C THR A 37 -7.17 -6.46 -0.59
N GLU A 38 -7.89 -6.95 0.41
CA GLU A 38 -9.21 -6.43 0.79
C GLU A 38 -9.11 -5.28 1.79
N PHE A 39 -7.97 -5.11 2.46
CA PHE A 39 -7.75 -4.05 3.44
C PHE A 39 -6.30 -3.58 3.46
N TYR A 40 -6.11 -2.37 3.99
CA TYR A 40 -4.81 -1.85 4.40
C TYR A 40 -4.80 -1.57 5.89
N PHE A 41 -3.64 -1.70 6.53
CA PHE A 41 -3.45 -1.17 7.88
C PHE A 41 -2.99 0.27 7.82
N LEU A 42 -3.64 1.13 8.59
CA LEU A 42 -3.17 2.50 8.85
C LEU A 42 -2.52 2.55 10.24
N ASP A 43 -1.38 3.21 10.34
CA ASP A 43 -0.76 3.52 11.64
C ASP A 43 -1.45 4.73 12.27
N ILE A 44 -2.32 4.46 13.24
CA ILE A 44 -3.03 5.45 14.05
C ILE A 44 -2.51 5.31 15.48
N ASP A 45 -1.77 6.31 15.96
CA ASP A 45 -1.21 6.34 17.31
C ASP A 45 -0.40 5.06 17.67
N ARG A 46 0.38 4.53 16.71
CA ARG A 46 1.18 3.29 16.83
C ARG A 46 0.35 2.02 16.92
N ILE A 47 -0.92 2.09 16.53
CA ILE A 47 -1.82 0.95 16.39
C ILE A 47 -2.08 0.75 14.90
N PHE A 48 -1.89 -0.47 14.43
CA PHE A 48 -2.21 -0.87 13.05
C PHE A 48 -3.69 -1.20 12.95
N VAL A 49 -4.47 -0.25 12.47
CA VAL A 49 -5.93 -0.39 12.34
C VAL A 49 -6.25 -0.82 10.90
N PRO A 50 -6.97 -1.94 10.69
CA PRO A 50 -7.38 -2.36 9.35
C PRO A 50 -8.49 -1.46 8.81
N PHE A 51 -8.36 -1.05 7.55
CA PHE A 51 -9.35 -0.30 6.78
C PHE A 51 -9.69 -1.10 5.52
N LEU A 52 -10.95 -1.51 5.40
CA LEU A 52 -11.48 -2.24 4.24
C LEU A 52 -11.56 -1.33 3.02
N ILE A 53 -11.12 -1.85 1.89
CA ILE A 53 -11.09 -1.15 0.60
C ILE A 53 -12.42 -1.41 -0.10
N GLU A 54 -13.18 -0.35 -0.35
CA GLU A 54 -14.38 -0.41 -1.19
C GLU A 54 -14.01 -0.35 -2.68
N GLU A 55 -13.09 0.55 -3.03
CA GLU A 55 -12.62 0.73 -4.41
C GLU A 55 -11.18 1.25 -4.43
N ILE A 56 -10.39 0.82 -5.40
CA ILE A 56 -9.06 1.38 -5.67
C ILE A 56 -8.88 1.64 -7.16
N THR A 57 -8.44 2.86 -7.50
CA THR A 57 -8.14 3.27 -8.87
C THR A 57 -6.67 3.68 -8.98
N PHE A 58 -5.92 3.00 -9.83
CA PHE A 58 -4.52 3.33 -10.10
C PHE A 58 -4.40 4.46 -11.12
N ILE A 59 -3.54 5.45 -10.82
CA ILE A 59 -3.26 6.61 -11.67
C ILE A 59 -1.86 6.47 -12.30
N THR A 60 -0.90 5.99 -11.53
CA THR A 60 0.47 5.69 -11.97
C THR A 60 0.89 4.33 -11.43
N ASP A 61 2.14 3.94 -11.70
CA ASP A 61 2.79 2.74 -11.16
C ASP A 61 2.86 2.70 -9.62
N THR A 62 2.82 3.87 -8.98
CA THR A 62 2.98 4.06 -7.53
C THR A 62 1.86 4.90 -6.92
N GLY A 63 1.02 5.55 -7.73
CA GLY A 63 -0.05 6.43 -7.27
C GLY A 63 -1.42 5.81 -7.49
N ALA A 64 -2.22 5.76 -6.43
CA ALA A 64 -3.61 5.31 -6.48
C ALA A 64 -4.54 6.28 -5.73
N ARG A 65 -5.85 6.15 -6.00
CA ARG A 65 -6.94 6.63 -5.14
C ARG A 65 -7.58 5.42 -4.52
N VAL A 66 -7.74 5.45 -3.21
CA VAL A 66 -8.42 4.42 -2.46
C VAL A 66 -9.65 5.02 -1.79
N LYS A 67 -10.77 4.31 -1.91
CA LYS A 67 -11.99 4.55 -1.16
C LYS A 67 -12.09 3.45 -0.11
N PHE A 68 -12.15 3.85 1.16
CA PHE A 68 -12.41 2.94 2.26
C PHE A 68 -13.92 2.93 2.57
N GLU A 69 -14.44 1.77 2.99
CA GLU A 69 -15.88 1.59 3.26
C GLU A 69 -16.41 2.60 4.31
N ASP A 70 -15.63 2.85 5.36
CA ASP A 70 -16.02 3.69 6.50
C ASP A 70 -15.57 5.16 6.39
N VAL A 71 -15.13 5.62 5.22
CA VAL A 71 -14.66 7.00 5.01
C VAL A 71 -15.50 7.67 3.93
N ASN A 72 -16.49 8.48 4.31
CA ASN A 72 -17.58 8.86 3.40
C ASN A 72 -17.53 10.29 2.87
N ASP A 73 -16.69 11.14 3.45
CA ASP A 73 -16.55 12.52 3.01
C ASP A 73 -15.10 13.01 3.05
N GLU A 74 -14.87 14.18 2.44
CA GLU A 74 -13.56 14.83 2.38
C GLU A 74 -12.98 15.13 3.77
N THR A 75 -13.83 15.48 4.74
CA THR A 75 -13.42 15.86 6.10
C THR A 75 -12.92 14.63 6.87
N GLU A 76 -13.62 13.50 6.75
CA GLU A 76 -13.18 12.22 7.29
C GLU A 76 -11.89 11.75 6.64
N ALA A 77 -11.81 11.77 5.31
CA ALA A 77 -10.60 11.38 4.58
C ALA A 77 -9.40 12.24 4.99
N ALA A 78 -9.59 13.55 5.16
CA ALA A 78 -8.54 14.47 5.61
C ALA A 78 -7.93 14.10 6.97
N ARG A 79 -8.66 13.39 7.85
CA ARG A 79 -8.13 12.93 9.15
C ARG A 79 -7.08 11.84 9.00
N PHE A 80 -7.10 11.11 7.89
CA PHE A 80 -6.16 10.02 7.59
C PHE A 80 -5.03 10.49 6.66
N ALA A 81 -5.01 11.77 6.28
CA ALA A 81 -3.92 12.34 5.51
C ALA A 81 -2.58 12.17 6.25
N ASN A 82 -1.54 11.86 5.49
CA ASN A 82 -0.20 11.60 5.98
C ASN A 82 0.00 10.33 6.84
N LEU A 83 -1.02 9.48 7.00
CA LEU A 83 -0.80 8.20 7.68
C LEU A 83 -0.02 7.23 6.81
N TYR A 84 0.81 6.41 7.45
CA TYR A 84 1.52 5.32 6.79
C TYR A 84 0.59 4.14 6.57
N VAL A 85 0.78 3.48 5.44
CA VAL A 85 -0.03 2.34 5.00
C VAL A 85 0.82 1.08 5.05
N PHE A 86 0.24 0.00 5.56
CA PHE A 86 0.91 -1.28 5.74
C PHE A 86 0.06 -2.45 5.24
N LEU A 87 0.73 -3.56 4.92
CA LEU A 87 0.14 -4.86 4.62
C LEU A 87 0.68 -5.92 5.57
N LEU A 88 0.03 -7.08 5.67
CA LEU A 88 0.63 -8.23 6.34
C LEU A 88 1.85 -8.69 5.53
N ARG A 89 2.95 -8.98 6.22
CA ARG A 89 4.15 -9.54 5.60
C ARG A 89 3.86 -10.81 4.79
N LYS A 90 2.90 -11.63 5.24
CA LYS A 90 2.47 -12.87 4.57
C LYS A 90 1.79 -12.64 3.20
N GLN A 91 1.28 -11.43 2.95
CA GLN A 91 0.68 -11.06 1.66
C GLN A 91 1.73 -10.54 0.66
N VAL A 92 2.92 -10.20 1.15
CA VAL A 92 4.02 -9.69 0.33
C VAL A 92 4.92 -10.88 -0.02
N PRO A 93 5.06 -11.24 -1.30
CA PRO A 93 6.03 -12.25 -1.72
C PRO A 93 7.43 -11.96 -1.16
N GLU A 94 8.09 -12.99 -0.62
CA GLU A 94 9.37 -12.86 0.10
C GLU A 94 10.47 -12.19 -0.75
N ASN A 95 10.45 -12.43 -2.07
CA ASN A 95 11.41 -11.87 -3.03
C ASN A 95 11.24 -10.35 -3.32
N LEU A 96 10.21 -9.69 -2.77
CA LEU A 96 9.94 -8.26 -3.02
C LEU A 96 10.45 -7.33 -1.92
N ASP A 97 10.68 -7.87 -0.73
CA ASP A 97 11.14 -7.13 0.44
C ASP A 97 12.67 -7.19 0.61
N GLU A 98 13.35 -8.06 -0.14
CA GLU A 98 14.81 -8.17 -0.08
C GLU A 98 15.50 -7.16 -1.02
N GLU A 99 16.53 -6.46 -0.51
CA GLU A 99 17.53 -5.77 -1.33
C GLU A 99 18.36 -6.75 -2.20
N ASN A 100 18.10 -8.06 -2.08
CA ASN A 100 18.80 -9.14 -2.72
C ASN A 100 17.76 -10.09 -3.35
N PRO A 101 17.33 -9.87 -4.60
CA PRO A 101 16.33 -10.73 -5.23
C PRO A 101 16.83 -12.17 -5.29
N ASP A 102 15.93 -13.13 -5.03
CA ASP A 102 16.22 -14.54 -5.22
C ASP A 102 16.62 -14.83 -6.67
N TRP A 103 17.46 -15.84 -6.90
CA TRP A 103 18.04 -16.17 -8.20
C TRP A 103 16.97 -16.42 -9.27
N ASP A 104 15.79 -16.88 -8.86
CA ASP A 104 14.64 -17.11 -9.73
C ASP A 104 14.12 -15.82 -10.40
N PHE A 105 14.35 -14.65 -9.79
CA PHE A 105 14.02 -13.35 -10.39
C PHE A 105 14.72 -13.14 -11.75
N PHE A 106 15.90 -13.72 -11.94
CA PHE A 106 16.72 -13.53 -13.14
C PHE A 106 16.38 -14.51 -14.27
N ILE A 107 15.51 -15.49 -14.04
CA ILE A 107 15.10 -16.45 -15.07
C ILE A 107 14.35 -15.69 -16.19
N GLY A 108 14.83 -15.82 -17.43
CA GLY A 108 14.21 -15.22 -18.62
C GLY A 108 14.85 -13.90 -19.06
N TYR A 109 15.76 -13.32 -18.27
CA TYR A 109 16.57 -12.19 -18.70
C TYR A 109 17.80 -12.66 -19.50
N ARG A 110 18.23 -11.85 -20.47
CA ARG A 110 19.42 -12.12 -21.29
C ARG A 110 20.52 -11.11 -20.96
N VAL A 111 21.65 -11.61 -20.47
CA VAL A 111 22.84 -10.81 -20.20
C VAL A 111 23.56 -10.49 -21.51
N ILE A 112 24.02 -9.25 -21.66
CA ILE A 112 24.82 -8.77 -22.79
C ILE A 112 26.08 -8.12 -22.19
N ASP A 113 27.26 -8.50 -22.67
CA ASP A 113 28.53 -7.86 -22.29
C ASP A 113 28.82 -6.62 -23.14
N GLN A 114 29.84 -5.85 -22.77
CA GLN A 114 30.27 -4.64 -23.46
C GLN A 114 31.62 -4.86 -24.15
#